data_AF-A0A7W1YC33-F1
#
_entry.id   AF-A0A7W1YC33-F1
#
_cell.length_a   1.000
_cell.length_b   1.000
_cell.length_c   1.000
_cell.angle_alpha   90.00
_cell.angle_beta   90.00
_cell.angle_gamma   90.00
#
_symmetry.space_group_name_H-M   'P 1'
#
loop_
_entity.id
_entity.type
_entity.pdbx_description
1 polymer ?
#
loop_
_entity_poly.entity_id
_entity_poly.type
_entity_poly.pdbx_seq_one_letter_code
_entity_poly.pdbx_strand_id
1 'polypeptide(L)'
;MRPQLQKAADCLEKQLGDHVQLSLRPDQVTIESSSNLNVRALWSMVVRSLAEPGVPEVRVLASTRSVDVVPEDTSKLKVLRALGEAQPNGSFMCIGDRPCWPGNDAELLTHEFSLSVDEVDSSLDSVWNLAPAGVLGSAALRYYLAKIRMGKKYFRMELETE
;
A
#
# COMPACT_ATOMS: atom_id res chain seq x y z
N MET A 1 20.17 8.89 1.02
CA MET A 1 19.02 8.67 0.11
C MET A 1 19.56 8.15 -1.21
N ARG A 2 18.86 7.21 -1.88
CA ARG A 2 19.31 6.71 -3.17
C ARG A 2 19.37 7.84 -4.21
N PRO A 3 20.36 7.86 -5.13
CA PRO A 3 20.48 8.93 -6.13
C PRO A 3 19.23 9.12 -6.96
N GLN A 4 18.49 8.04 -7.28
CA GLN A 4 17.26 8.15 -8.05
C GLN A 4 16.16 8.93 -7.33
N LEU A 5 16.02 8.74 -6.03
CA LEU A 5 14.99 9.40 -5.22
C LEU A 5 15.34 10.86 -4.97
N GLN A 6 16.62 11.19 -4.84
CA GLN A 6 17.04 12.59 -4.77
C GLN A 6 16.64 13.34 -6.04
N LYS A 7 16.92 12.78 -7.22
CA LYS A 7 16.51 13.40 -8.49
C LYS A 7 15.00 13.55 -8.60
N ALA A 8 14.24 12.54 -8.18
CA ALA A 8 12.77 12.61 -8.16
C ALA A 8 12.28 13.72 -7.20
N ALA A 9 12.87 13.81 -6.00
CA ALA A 9 12.54 14.86 -5.03
C ALA A 9 12.83 16.26 -5.58
N ASP A 10 14.03 16.48 -6.15
CA ASP A 10 14.42 17.77 -6.73
C ASP A 10 13.46 18.18 -7.88
N CYS A 11 13.04 17.22 -8.70
CA CYS A 11 12.08 17.42 -9.77
C CYS A 11 10.69 17.82 -9.23
N LEU A 12 10.21 17.11 -8.21
CA LEU A 12 8.91 17.37 -7.59
C LEU A 12 8.89 18.71 -6.87
N GLU A 13 9.96 19.05 -6.15
CA GLU A 13 10.07 20.33 -5.46
C GLU A 13 10.05 21.50 -6.44
N LYS A 14 10.78 21.38 -7.56
CA LYS A 14 10.79 22.39 -8.62
C LYS A 14 9.41 22.59 -9.27
N GLN A 15 8.64 21.53 -9.47
CA GLN A 15 7.37 21.61 -10.20
C GLN A 15 6.14 21.83 -9.32
N LEU A 16 6.17 21.34 -8.08
CA LEU A 16 5.00 21.27 -7.19
C LEU A 16 5.22 21.96 -5.83
N GLY A 17 6.41 22.51 -5.55
CA GLY A 17 6.85 22.90 -4.20
C GLY A 17 5.87 23.73 -3.37
N ASP A 18 5.13 24.66 -3.98
CA ASP A 18 4.16 25.49 -3.25
C ASP A 18 2.85 24.76 -2.88
N HIS A 19 2.60 23.59 -3.47
CA HIS A 19 1.33 22.86 -3.36
C HIS A 19 1.44 21.54 -2.60
N VAL A 20 2.65 21.09 -2.29
CA VAL A 20 2.91 19.80 -1.65
C VAL A 20 3.95 19.91 -0.56
N GLN A 21 3.89 18.98 0.40
CA GLN A 21 4.93 18.77 1.39
C GLN A 21 5.67 17.47 1.05
N LEU A 22 7.00 17.54 0.99
CA LEU A 22 7.86 16.40 0.73
C LEU A 22 8.51 15.91 2.03
N SER A 23 8.36 14.63 2.34
CA SER A 23 9.07 13.95 3.42
C SER A 23 10.07 12.96 2.84
N LEU A 24 11.37 13.26 2.98
CA LEU A 24 12.46 12.49 2.37
C LEU A 24 12.97 11.40 3.33
N ARG A 25 13.09 10.17 2.83
CA ARG A 25 13.65 9.00 3.53
C ARG A 25 14.64 8.27 2.61
N PRO A 26 15.53 7.40 3.15
CA PRO A 26 16.55 6.74 2.34
C PRO A 26 16.03 5.99 1.10
N ASP A 27 14.87 5.33 1.22
CA ASP A 27 14.24 4.48 0.19
C ASP A 27 12.82 4.93 -0.18
N GLN A 28 12.41 6.15 0.20
CA GLN A 28 11.06 6.65 -0.06
C GLN A 28 11.02 8.19 -0.03
N VAL A 29 10.24 8.78 -0.92
CA VAL A 29 9.81 10.18 -0.86
C VAL A 29 8.30 10.19 -0.71
N THR A 30 7.80 10.69 0.41
CA THR A 30 6.36 10.84 0.63
C THR A 30 5.92 12.25 0.26
N ILE A 31 4.83 12.34 -0.49
CA ILE A 31 4.22 13.57 -0.96
C ILE A 31 2.83 13.68 -0.35
N GLU A 32 2.59 14.75 0.37
CA GLU A 32 1.29 15.13 0.92
C GLU A 32 0.83 16.44 0.29
N SER A 33 -0.46 16.60 0.00
CA SER A 33 -0.95 17.88 -0.52
C SER A 33 -1.04 18.91 0.61
N SER A 34 -0.61 20.13 0.34
CA SER A 34 -0.82 21.29 1.22
C SER A 34 -2.26 21.83 1.18
N SER A 35 -3.13 21.21 0.37
CA SER A 35 -4.53 21.60 0.14
C SER A 35 -5.46 20.39 0.25
N ASN A 36 -6.78 20.58 0.15
CA ASN A 36 -7.78 19.50 0.18
C ASN A 36 -7.83 18.67 -1.12
N LEU A 37 -6.70 18.50 -1.80
CA LEU A 37 -6.63 17.74 -3.04
C LEU A 37 -6.79 16.25 -2.74
N ASN A 38 -7.66 15.56 -3.47
CA ASN A 38 -7.81 14.11 -3.33
C ASN A 38 -6.51 13.40 -3.78
N VAL A 39 -6.13 12.34 -3.06
CA VAL A 39 -4.92 11.55 -3.32
C VAL A 39 -4.78 11.05 -4.76
N ARG A 40 -5.88 10.73 -5.46
CA ARG A 40 -5.84 10.32 -6.88
C ARG A 40 -5.40 11.45 -7.81
N ALA A 41 -5.84 12.68 -7.52
CA ALA A 41 -5.43 13.85 -8.26
C ALA A 41 -3.95 14.16 -7.96
N LEU A 42 -3.54 14.06 -6.69
CA LEU A 42 -2.14 14.22 -6.29
C LEU A 42 -1.24 13.21 -6.99
N TRP A 43 -1.65 11.95 -7.03
CA TRP A 43 -0.93 10.88 -7.72
C TRP A 43 -0.75 11.19 -9.21
N SER A 44 -1.82 11.62 -9.88
CA SER A 44 -1.77 12.02 -11.30
C SER A 44 -0.79 13.17 -11.55
N MET A 45 -0.74 14.15 -10.64
CA MET A 45 0.20 15.26 -10.71
C MET A 45 1.64 14.79 -10.53
N VAL A 46 1.90 13.96 -9.51
CA VAL A 46 3.24 13.39 -9.25
C VAL A 46 3.73 12.57 -10.45
N VAL A 47 2.90 11.67 -10.99
CA VAL A 47 3.26 10.87 -12.18
C VAL A 47 3.58 11.77 -13.38
N ARG A 48 2.75 12.79 -13.63
CA ARG A 48 2.99 13.74 -14.71
C ARG A 48 4.29 14.51 -14.52
N SER A 49 4.59 14.95 -13.30
CA SER A 49 5.81 15.67 -12.98
C SER A 49 7.07 14.82 -13.16
N LEU A 50 6.95 13.52 -12.86
CA LEU A 50 8.03 12.55 -13.01
C LEU A 50 8.13 11.96 -14.43
N ALA A 51 7.23 12.32 -15.36
CA ALA A 51 7.28 11.84 -16.74
C ALA A 51 8.31 12.57 -17.61
N GLU A 52 8.98 13.61 -17.10
CA GLU A 52 10.02 14.32 -17.83
C GLU A 52 11.26 13.43 -18.09
N PRO A 53 11.88 13.51 -19.29
CA PRO A 53 13.08 12.75 -19.61
C PRO A 53 14.20 13.03 -18.59
N GLY A 54 14.66 11.97 -17.91
CA GLY A 54 15.77 12.06 -16.94
C GLY A 54 15.36 11.76 -15.49
N VAL A 55 14.07 11.60 -15.22
CA VAL A 55 13.59 11.05 -13.95
C VAL A 55 13.72 9.51 -13.97
N PRO A 56 14.40 8.92 -12.98
CA PRO A 56 14.85 7.52 -12.98
C PRO A 56 13.75 6.47 -12.74
N GLU A 57 14.10 5.19 -12.84
CA GLU A 57 13.30 3.99 -12.50
C GLU A 57 12.74 4.05 -11.07
N VAL A 58 11.58 4.68 -10.92
CA VAL A 58 10.84 4.83 -9.66
C VAL A 58 9.39 4.43 -9.87
N ARG A 59 8.79 3.88 -8.80
CA ARG A 59 7.35 3.65 -8.72
C ARG A 59 6.68 4.75 -7.94
N VAL A 60 5.48 5.13 -8.38
CA VAL A 60 4.61 6.09 -7.72
C VAL A 60 3.39 5.33 -7.19
N LEU A 61 3.31 5.18 -5.87
CA LEU A 61 2.25 4.44 -5.19
C LEU A 61 1.34 5.41 -4.44
N ALA A 62 0.07 5.05 -4.31
CA ALA A 62 -0.90 5.81 -3.53
C ALA A 62 -1.19 5.10 -2.20
N SER A 63 -1.10 5.87 -1.13
CA SER A 63 -1.58 5.54 0.22
C SER A 63 -2.91 6.25 0.46
N THR A 64 -3.53 6.13 1.65
CA THR A 64 -4.84 6.73 1.94
C THR A 64 -4.88 8.26 1.74
N ARG A 65 -3.79 8.95 2.08
CA ARG A 65 -3.71 10.43 2.08
C ARG A 65 -2.46 10.99 1.42
N SER A 66 -1.53 10.13 1.04
CA SER A 66 -0.24 10.52 0.50
C SER A 66 0.06 9.72 -0.75
N VAL A 67 1.03 10.22 -1.50
CA VAL A 67 1.64 9.53 -2.63
C VAL A 67 3.08 9.25 -2.25
N ASP A 68 3.55 8.05 -2.53
CA ASP A 68 4.90 7.61 -2.20
C ASP A 68 5.66 7.31 -3.49
N VAL A 69 6.82 7.95 -3.65
CA VAL A 69 7.78 7.63 -4.70
C VAL A 69 8.86 6.74 -4.10
N VAL A 70 8.99 5.54 -4.66
CA VAL A 70 9.91 4.51 -4.17
C VAL A 70 10.77 3.97 -5.31
N PRO A 71 11.92 3.36 -5.03
CA PRO A 71 12.70 2.67 -6.05
C PRO A 71 11.86 1.60 -6.78
N GLU A 72 12.15 1.37 -8.06
CA GLU A 72 11.44 0.38 -8.88
C GLU A 72 11.42 -1.01 -8.23
N ASP A 73 12.47 -1.38 -7.51
CA ASP A 73 12.57 -2.69 -6.86
C ASP A 73 11.82 -2.79 -5.52
N THR A 74 11.21 -1.73 -5.01
CA THR A 74 10.58 -1.72 -3.68
C THR A 74 9.17 -2.29 -3.67
N SER A 75 8.99 -3.47 -3.06
CA SER A 75 7.69 -4.14 -2.92
C SER A 75 7.52 -4.75 -1.52
N LYS A 76 6.29 -4.72 -0.99
CA LYS A 76 5.90 -5.44 0.24
C LYS A 76 6.02 -6.96 0.09
N LEU A 77 6.01 -7.49 -1.14
CA LEU A 77 6.25 -8.91 -1.41
C LEU A 77 7.65 -9.37 -0.99
N LYS A 78 8.62 -8.46 -0.91
CA LYS A 78 9.95 -8.80 -0.36
C LYS A 78 9.87 -9.26 1.10
N VAL A 79 8.97 -8.67 1.89
CA VAL A 79 8.73 -9.08 3.28
C VAL A 79 8.08 -10.45 3.31
N LEU A 80 7.04 -10.67 2.49
CA LEU A 80 6.37 -11.96 2.41
C LEU A 80 7.33 -13.08 2.01
N ARG A 81 8.21 -12.84 1.03
CA ARG A 81 9.26 -13.79 0.62
C ARG A 81 10.23 -14.09 1.77
N ALA A 82 10.74 -13.07 2.45
CA ALA A 82 11.65 -13.24 3.58
C ALA A 82 10.99 -14.02 4.74
N LEU A 83 9.70 -13.79 4.99
CA LEU A 83 8.93 -14.57 5.97
C LEU A 83 8.78 -16.03 5.53
N GLY A 84 8.52 -16.28 4.25
CA GLY A 84 8.48 -17.64 3.69
C GLY A 84 9.81 -18.36 3.78
N GLU A 85 10.94 -17.68 3.58
CA GLU A 85 12.27 -18.25 3.76
C GLU A 85 12.55 -18.58 5.24
N ALA A 86 12.14 -17.70 6.16
CA ALA A 86 12.28 -17.91 7.60
C ALA A 86 11.33 -18.96 8.17
N GLN A 87 10.17 -19.15 7.54
CA GLN A 87 9.11 -20.11 7.93
C GLN A 87 8.54 -20.81 6.68
N PRO A 88 9.26 -21.79 6.09
CA PRO A 88 8.88 -22.43 4.82
C PRO A 88 7.53 -23.16 4.84
N ASN A 89 7.04 -23.52 6.03
CA ASN A 89 5.75 -24.17 6.24
C ASN A 89 4.75 -23.26 6.97
N GLY A 90 5.05 -21.96 7.05
CA GLY A 90 4.18 -20.97 7.66
C GLY A 90 3.03 -20.60 6.73
N SER A 91 1.85 -20.37 7.29
CA SER A 91 0.74 -19.71 6.58
C SER A 91 0.73 -18.25 6.95
N PHE A 92 0.67 -17.37 5.95
CA PHE A 92 0.64 -15.93 6.15
C PHE A 92 -0.71 -15.38 5.73
N MET A 93 -1.19 -14.40 6.49
CA MET A 93 -2.35 -13.62 6.10
C MET A 93 -1.93 -12.17 5.91
N CYS A 94 -2.32 -11.61 4.77
CA CYS A 94 -2.03 -10.26 4.37
C CYS A 94 -3.23 -9.36 4.67
N ILE A 95 -3.01 -8.20 5.26
CA ILE A 95 -4.07 -7.23 5.55
C ILE A 95 -3.61 -5.86 5.06
N GLY A 96 -4.48 -5.15 4.34
CA GLY A 96 -4.19 -3.85 3.74
C GLY A 96 -5.45 -3.08 3.38
N ASP A 97 -5.33 -1.81 2.98
CA ASP A 97 -6.47 -0.93 2.71
C ASP A 97 -6.70 -0.64 1.22
N ARG A 98 -5.66 -0.79 0.38
CA ARG A 98 -5.69 -0.42 -1.05
C ARG A 98 -5.27 -1.56 -1.98
N PRO A 99 -6.21 -2.42 -2.41
CA PRO A 99 -5.89 -3.59 -3.23
C PRO A 99 -5.69 -3.30 -4.71
N CYS A 100 -6.20 -2.18 -5.21
CA CYS A 100 -6.14 -1.85 -6.62
C CYS A 100 -4.95 -0.94 -6.91
N TRP A 101 -4.25 -1.15 -8.03
CA TRP A 101 -3.24 -0.21 -8.52
C TRP A 101 -3.85 1.20 -8.68
N PRO A 102 -3.19 2.28 -8.22
CA PRO A 102 -1.81 2.39 -7.74
C PRO A 102 -1.60 2.21 -6.22
N GLY A 103 -2.49 1.50 -5.53
CA GLY A 103 -2.40 1.23 -4.10
C GLY A 103 -1.08 0.59 -3.67
N ASN A 104 -0.51 1.08 -2.57
CA ASN A 104 0.72 0.54 -1.99
C ASN A 104 0.57 -0.88 -1.40
N ASP A 105 -0.66 -1.38 -1.24
CA ASP A 105 -0.99 -2.74 -0.80
C ASP A 105 -1.38 -3.65 -1.95
N ALA A 106 -1.50 -3.14 -3.19
CA ALA A 106 -2.08 -3.87 -4.30
C ALA A 106 -1.38 -5.22 -4.55
N GLU A 107 -0.05 -5.21 -4.63
CA GLU A 107 0.75 -6.43 -4.79
C GLU A 107 0.66 -7.36 -3.58
N LEU A 108 0.55 -6.83 -2.37
CA LEU A 108 0.47 -7.65 -1.16
C LEU A 108 -0.89 -8.36 -1.08
N LEU A 109 -1.95 -7.69 -1.53
CA LEU A 109 -3.32 -8.18 -1.44
C LEU A 109 -3.68 -9.18 -2.55
N THR A 110 -2.83 -9.39 -3.55
CA THR A 110 -2.99 -10.54 -4.47
C THR A 110 -2.69 -11.90 -3.82
N HIS A 111 -2.21 -11.93 -2.58
CA HIS A 111 -2.00 -13.17 -1.84
C HIS A 111 -3.33 -13.89 -1.56
N GLU A 112 -3.34 -15.23 -1.62
CA GLU A 112 -4.56 -16.05 -1.46
C GLU A 112 -5.28 -15.80 -0.12
N PHE A 113 -4.51 -15.57 0.94
CA PHE A 113 -5.01 -15.23 2.25
C PHE A 113 -4.86 -13.74 2.48
N SER A 114 -5.70 -12.94 1.82
CA SER A 114 -5.69 -11.49 1.99
C SER A 114 -7.05 -10.93 2.39
N LEU A 115 -7.02 -9.96 3.29
CA LEU A 115 -8.18 -9.22 3.76
C LEU A 115 -7.99 -7.74 3.47
N SER A 116 -9.02 -7.11 2.93
CA SER A 116 -9.07 -5.65 2.87
C SER A 116 -9.79 -5.08 4.08
N VAL A 117 -9.29 -3.94 4.57
CA VAL A 117 -9.95 -3.14 5.62
C VAL A 117 -10.69 -1.93 5.08
N ASP A 118 -10.56 -1.58 3.80
CA ASP A 118 -11.16 -0.37 3.24
C ASP A 118 -11.73 -0.62 1.84
N GLU A 119 -10.90 -0.47 0.80
CA GLU A 119 -11.31 -0.65 -0.60
C GLU A 119 -11.38 -2.15 -0.96
N VAL A 120 -12.30 -2.56 -1.83
CA VAL A 120 -12.37 -3.95 -2.34
C VAL A 120 -11.95 -4.02 -3.80
N ASP A 121 -11.36 -5.14 -4.19
CA ASP A 121 -11.13 -5.48 -5.59
C ASP A 121 -12.23 -6.44 -6.10
N SER A 122 -12.33 -6.58 -7.42
CA SER A 122 -13.22 -7.51 -8.12
C SER A 122 -12.77 -8.97 -8.07
N SER A 123 -11.63 -9.26 -7.44
CA SER A 123 -11.13 -10.63 -7.26
C SER A 123 -12.12 -11.48 -6.47
N LEU A 124 -12.37 -12.71 -6.96
CA LEU A 124 -13.17 -13.72 -6.26
C LEU A 124 -12.30 -14.66 -5.42
N ASP A 125 -10.98 -14.57 -5.54
CA ASP A 125 -10.03 -15.51 -4.93
C ASP A 125 -9.21 -14.86 -3.79
N SER A 126 -9.26 -13.54 -3.65
CA SER A 126 -8.46 -12.77 -2.71
C SER A 126 -9.14 -11.44 -2.35
N VAL A 127 -8.54 -10.67 -1.43
CA VAL A 127 -8.97 -9.32 -1.05
C VAL A 127 -10.36 -9.29 -0.41
N TRP A 128 -10.62 -10.24 0.48
CA TRP A 128 -11.93 -10.30 1.12
C TRP A 128 -12.13 -9.12 2.07
N ASN A 129 -13.28 -8.45 1.99
CA ASN A 129 -13.77 -7.60 3.07
C ASN A 129 -14.85 -8.37 3.83
N LEU A 130 -14.47 -8.89 5.00
CA LEU A 130 -15.32 -9.70 5.85
C LEU A 130 -15.87 -8.91 7.04
N ALA A 131 -15.59 -7.60 7.09
CA ALA A 131 -16.05 -6.75 8.18
C ALA A 131 -17.53 -6.39 7.96
N PRO A 132 -18.30 -6.14 9.03
CA PRO A 132 -19.66 -5.67 8.88
C PRO A 132 -19.74 -4.38 8.05
N ALA A 133 -20.86 -4.17 7.37
CA ALA A 133 -21.06 -2.99 6.54
C ALA A 133 -20.80 -1.69 7.33
N GLY A 134 -19.97 -0.81 6.76
CA GLY A 134 -19.57 0.46 7.38
C GLY A 134 -18.44 0.36 8.41
N VAL A 135 -17.92 -0.83 8.70
CA VAL A 135 -16.73 -1.04 9.55
C VAL A 135 -15.50 -1.06 8.65
N LEU A 136 -14.69 0.00 8.71
CA LEU A 136 -13.52 0.19 7.83
C LEU A 136 -12.23 0.48 8.62
N GLY A 137 -11.10 0.45 7.93
CA GLY A 137 -9.76 0.77 8.43
C GLY A 137 -9.39 0.01 9.70
N SER A 138 -8.93 0.74 10.72
CA SER A 138 -8.51 0.15 12.00
C SER A 138 -9.63 -0.57 12.74
N ALA A 139 -10.89 -0.17 12.54
CA ALA A 139 -12.04 -0.87 13.13
C ALA A 139 -12.25 -2.24 12.49
N ALA A 140 -12.09 -2.35 11.16
CA ALA A 140 -12.13 -3.62 10.44
C ALA A 140 -10.97 -4.52 10.84
N LEU A 141 -9.75 -3.97 10.95
CA LEU A 141 -8.59 -4.72 11.45
C LEU A 141 -8.86 -5.30 12.84
N ARG A 142 -9.39 -4.50 13.77
CA ARG A 142 -9.75 -4.96 15.12
C ARG A 142 -10.82 -6.05 15.08
N TYR A 143 -11.81 -5.92 14.20
CA TYR A 143 -12.83 -6.95 14.00
C TYR A 143 -12.19 -8.27 13.54
N TYR A 144 -11.32 -8.24 12.52
CA TYR A 144 -10.61 -9.43 12.05
C TYR A 144 -9.78 -10.08 13.16
N LEU A 145 -8.94 -9.31 13.86
CA LEU A 145 -8.08 -9.81 14.94
C LEU A 145 -8.88 -10.46 16.08
N ALA A 146 -10.07 -9.96 16.40
CA ALA A 146 -10.94 -10.56 17.40
C ALA A 146 -11.51 -11.92 16.97
N LYS A 147 -11.64 -12.16 15.66
CA LYS A 147 -12.23 -13.38 15.07
C LYS A 147 -11.20 -14.42 14.63
N ILE A 148 -9.92 -14.05 14.53
CA ILE A 148 -8.86 -14.98 14.17
C ILE A 148 -8.54 -15.92 15.33
N ARG A 149 -8.41 -17.21 15.03
CA ARG A 149 -7.87 -18.24 15.93
C ARG A 149 -6.68 -18.91 15.28
N MET A 150 -5.58 -18.98 16.03
CA MET A 150 -4.37 -19.65 15.59
C MET A 150 -4.41 -21.13 15.98
N GLY A 151 -4.18 -22.00 15.01
CA GLY A 151 -3.85 -23.41 15.20
C GLY A 151 -2.35 -23.66 15.03
N LYS A 152 -1.92 -24.93 15.11
CA LYS A 152 -0.50 -25.29 14.97
C LYS A 152 0.09 -25.00 13.57
N LYS A 153 -0.73 -25.08 12.52
CA LYS A 153 -0.32 -24.94 11.11
C LYS A 153 -1.36 -24.22 10.24
N TYR A 154 -2.34 -23.60 10.88
CA TYR A 154 -3.44 -22.93 10.20
C TYR A 154 -3.91 -21.78 11.08
N PHE A 155 -4.62 -20.85 10.47
CA PHE A 155 -5.50 -19.94 11.18
C PHE A 155 -6.92 -20.17 10.66
N ARG A 156 -7.91 -19.82 11.47
CA ARG A 156 -9.32 -19.79 11.05
C ARG A 156 -9.94 -18.48 11.50
N MET A 157 -10.96 -18.03 10.77
CA MET A 157 -11.78 -16.90 11.17
C MET A 157 -13.16 -17.39 11.58
N GLU A 158 -13.59 -16.99 12.76
CA GLU A 158 -14.93 -17.27 13.27
C GLU A 158 -15.87 -16.15 12.82
N LEU A 159 -16.48 -16.32 11.65
CA LEU A 159 -17.48 -15.40 11.13
C LEU A 159 -18.85 -15.75 11.73
N GLU A 160 -19.60 -14.74 12.13
CA GLU A 160 -21.01 -14.91 12.46
C GLU A 160 -21.78 -14.92 11.14
N THR A 161 -22.47 -16.02 10.85
CA THR A 161 -23.44 -16.07 9.74
C THR A 161 -24.76 -15.53 10.26
N GLU A 162 -25.31 -14.52 9.59
CA GLU A 162 -26.69 -14.07 9.78
C GLU A 162 -27.71 -15.18 9.48
#